data_AF-A0A8H4JH28-F1
#
_entry.id   AF-A0A8H4JH28-F1
#
_cell.length_a   1.000
_cell.length_b   1.000
_cell.length_c   1.000
_cell.angle_alpha   90.00
_cell.angle_beta   90.00
_cell.angle_gamma   90.00
#
_symmetry.space_group_name_H-M   'P 1'
#
loop_
_entity.id
_entity.type
_entity.pdbx_description
1 polymer ?
#
loop_
_entity_poly.entity_id
_entity_poly.type
_entity_poly.pdbx_seq_one_letter_code
_entity_poly.pdbx_strand_id
1 'polypeptide(L)'
;MDHLQTQHVELKCDLLDPRFAALKQSLVKPENKQKVIESYGRLVKLLKKEVDHIDQHQSALIPEINFDDVRKNGGILPPDFTKLVHERGCLILRNVVSEEQAVSWETYLKDYTKRHPGVGGHPNHKPAAWNVFWTKAQMEMRTHPRVLEAMRCVSRLWHVSDPTIPIDLDSQVIYPDRIRIRYPSDDPGQFPLEPHMDSGAIERWEDEENRKNYQAIFEGNWQDWDAWSADHRVKAQSDLYHTGTACSVWRSLQGWLALSHTQTGEGTLRVLPSLKLSMAYIMLRPLFHTGEYNDSLPTFPGATPGQTQFFPTVEGHPDLDIKRAIVGIPPVRPGDYVFWHCDLVHGVDPTNPGLVDSSVSYNACNPLTPYNIGSLMETREAFEKGDVPVDFTRSHGTWEREYQHRDCGAKVENILTKVGLQAMGLDRLDTEEDGLTQGQRDVRDMANKRLSLSIGLMEQLASDLK
;
A
#
# COMPACT_ATOMS: atom_id res chain seq x y z
N MET A 1 20.59 50.20 -23.79
CA MET A 1 20.71 49.43 -22.55
C MET A 1 19.45 48.60 -22.45
N ASP A 2 19.47 47.39 -22.99
CA ASP A 2 18.34 46.47 -22.92
C ASP A 2 18.26 45.92 -21.50
N HIS A 3 17.16 46.24 -20.82
CA HIS A 3 16.78 45.57 -19.59
C HIS A 3 16.24 44.19 -19.94
N LEU A 4 17.12 43.19 -19.93
CA LEU A 4 16.73 41.79 -19.77
C LEU A 4 16.02 41.66 -18.42
N GLN A 5 14.70 41.71 -18.43
CA GLN A 5 13.87 41.18 -17.35
C GLN A 5 14.09 39.67 -17.31
N THR A 6 15.04 39.22 -16.49
CA THR A 6 15.04 37.85 -16.00
C THR A 6 13.75 37.64 -15.25
N GLN A 7 12.76 37.02 -15.91
CA GLN A 7 11.63 36.41 -15.21
C GLN A 7 12.23 35.42 -14.23
N HIS A 8 12.25 35.77 -12.95
CA HIS A 8 12.54 34.82 -11.88
C HIS A 8 11.44 33.76 -11.93
N VAL A 9 11.75 32.60 -12.48
CA VAL A 9 10.91 31.41 -12.34
C VAL A 9 10.94 31.05 -10.86
N GLU A 10 9.86 31.38 -10.15
CA GLU A 10 9.72 31.03 -8.74
C GLU A 10 9.58 29.50 -8.64
N LEU A 11 10.62 28.83 -8.13
CA LEU A 11 10.60 27.40 -7.94
C LEU A 11 9.62 27.05 -6.81
N LYS A 12 8.70 26.12 -7.08
CA LYS A 12 7.71 25.62 -6.11
C LYS A 12 8.17 24.35 -5.39
N CYS A 13 9.49 24.08 -5.42
CA CYS A 13 10.14 22.99 -4.71
C CYS A 13 11.62 23.33 -4.47
N ASP A 14 12.23 22.62 -3.52
CA ASP A 14 13.64 22.82 -3.17
C ASP A 14 14.58 22.33 -4.29
N LEU A 15 15.76 22.97 -4.35
CA LEU A 15 16.88 22.48 -5.16
C LEU A 15 17.56 21.33 -4.42
N LEU A 16 17.69 20.19 -5.09
CA LEU A 16 18.44 19.03 -4.60
C LEU A 16 19.90 19.09 -5.06
N ASP A 17 20.68 18.09 -4.63
CA ASP A 17 22.07 17.91 -5.08
C ASP A 17 22.19 17.88 -6.62
N PRO A 18 23.23 18.48 -7.22
CA PRO A 18 23.42 18.51 -8.67
C PRO A 18 23.36 17.15 -9.38
N ARG A 19 23.65 16.03 -8.69
CA ARG A 19 23.47 14.68 -9.24
C ARG A 19 22.03 14.40 -9.68
N PHE A 20 21.04 15.06 -9.09
CA PHE A 20 19.64 14.93 -9.47
C PHE A 20 19.34 15.60 -10.82
N ALA A 21 20.10 16.62 -11.23
CA ALA A 21 20.03 17.12 -12.60
C ALA A 21 20.57 16.09 -13.60
N ALA A 22 21.68 15.41 -13.26
CA ALA A 22 22.21 14.33 -14.09
C ALA A 22 21.24 13.13 -14.18
N LEU A 23 20.61 12.76 -13.05
CA LEU A 23 19.54 11.76 -13.03
C LEU A 23 18.41 12.17 -13.98
N LYS A 24 17.95 13.42 -13.89
CA LYS A 24 16.85 13.94 -14.70
C LYS A 24 17.15 13.93 -16.19
N GLN A 25 18.38 14.28 -16.59
CA GLN A 25 18.87 14.17 -17.96
C GLN A 25 18.92 12.72 -18.46
N SER A 26 19.11 11.76 -17.57
CA SER A 26 19.13 10.34 -17.92
C SER A 26 17.74 9.71 -18.10
N LEU A 27 16.68 10.35 -17.60
CA LEU A 27 15.32 9.79 -17.63
C LEU A 27 14.82 9.62 -19.07
N VAL A 28 15.07 10.61 -19.93
CA VAL A 28 14.55 10.64 -21.30
C VAL A 28 15.71 10.65 -22.29
N LYS A 29 15.78 9.61 -23.12
CA LYS A 29 16.76 9.54 -24.20
C LYS A 29 16.53 10.66 -25.23
N PRO A 30 17.59 11.23 -25.85
CA PRO A 30 17.45 12.33 -26.80
C PRO A 30 16.44 12.07 -27.93
N GLU A 31 16.39 10.84 -28.45
CA GLU A 31 15.45 10.42 -29.50
C GLU A 31 13.97 10.42 -29.05
N ASN A 32 13.70 10.32 -27.74
CA ASN A 32 12.35 10.31 -27.18
C ASN A 32 11.88 11.69 -26.71
N LYS A 33 12.77 12.68 -26.63
CA LYS A 33 12.46 14.00 -26.03
C LYS A 33 11.21 14.65 -26.62
N GLN A 34 11.13 14.74 -27.95
CA GLN A 34 9.99 15.36 -28.62
C GLN A 34 8.69 14.60 -28.34
N LYS A 35 8.75 13.27 -28.36
CA LYS A 35 7.62 12.40 -28.09
C LYS A 35 7.13 12.54 -26.65
N VAL A 36 8.04 12.67 -25.67
CA VAL A 36 7.69 12.95 -24.27
C VAL A 36 6.98 14.29 -24.13
N ILE A 37 7.49 15.35 -24.75
CA ILE A 37 6.86 16.69 -24.76
C ILE A 37 5.42 16.61 -25.28
N GLU A 38 5.22 15.96 -26.43
CA GLU A 38 3.89 15.79 -27.00
C GLU A 38 2.98 14.92 -26.13
N SER A 39 3.54 13.87 -25.52
CA SER A 39 2.80 12.97 -24.63
C SER A 39 2.32 13.68 -23.36
N TYR A 40 3.13 14.58 -22.79
CA TYR A 40 2.77 15.38 -21.63
C TYR A 40 1.65 16.37 -21.97
N GLY A 41 1.72 17.02 -23.14
CA GLY A 41 0.65 17.89 -23.62
C GLY A 41 -0.68 17.17 -23.85
N ARG A 42 -0.67 15.91 -24.30
CA ARG A 42 -1.89 15.05 -24.37
C ARG A 42 -2.37 14.66 -22.98
N LEU A 43 -1.45 14.27 -22.11
CA LEU A 43 -1.72 13.81 -20.74
C LEU A 43 -2.45 14.87 -19.92
N VAL A 44 -1.95 16.11 -19.87
CA VAL A 44 -2.56 17.20 -19.09
C VAL A 44 -4.00 17.50 -19.55
N LYS A 45 -4.26 17.44 -20.87
CA LYS A 45 -5.62 17.63 -21.42
C LYS A 45 -6.58 16.52 -20.98
N LEU A 46 -6.12 15.28 -20.93
CA LEU A 46 -6.93 14.14 -20.49
C LEU A 46 -7.11 14.15 -18.97
N LEU A 47 -6.05 14.46 -18.22
CA LEU A 47 -6.08 14.58 -16.78
C LEU A 47 -7.09 15.64 -16.33
N LYS A 48 -7.16 16.80 -17.00
CA LYS A 48 -8.19 17.80 -16.71
C LYS A 48 -9.62 17.27 -16.86
N LYS A 49 -9.90 16.52 -17.93
CA LYS A 49 -11.22 15.89 -18.14
C LYS A 49 -11.51 14.83 -17.07
N GLU A 50 -10.48 14.10 -16.68
CA GLU A 50 -10.59 13.08 -15.63
C GLU A 50 -10.86 13.70 -14.26
N VAL A 51 -10.19 14.80 -13.93
CA VAL A 51 -10.47 15.60 -12.73
C VAL A 51 -11.92 16.06 -12.73
N ASP A 52 -12.41 16.63 -13.83
CA ASP A 52 -13.82 17.07 -13.93
C ASP A 52 -14.79 15.89 -13.77
N HIS A 53 -14.44 14.72 -14.32
CA HIS A 53 -15.22 13.50 -14.17
C HIS A 53 -15.24 13.00 -12.70
N ILE A 54 -14.08 12.99 -12.03
CA ILE A 54 -13.97 12.62 -10.62
C ILE A 54 -14.75 13.59 -9.74
N ASP A 55 -14.59 14.89 -9.95
CA ASP A 55 -15.28 15.93 -9.19
C ASP A 55 -16.81 15.82 -9.32
N GLN A 56 -17.30 15.43 -10.50
CA GLN A 56 -18.73 15.23 -10.72
C GLN A 56 -19.29 13.96 -10.06
N HIS A 57 -18.53 12.87 -10.01
CA HIS A 57 -19.04 11.54 -9.60
C HIS A 57 -18.61 11.12 -8.19
N GLN A 58 -17.56 11.74 -7.66
CA GLN A 58 -17.08 11.56 -6.29
C GLN A 58 -16.89 10.07 -5.94
N SER A 59 -17.36 9.65 -4.77
CA SER A 59 -17.23 8.27 -4.26
C SER A 59 -17.83 7.21 -5.17
N ALA A 60 -18.75 7.57 -6.09
CA ALA A 60 -19.36 6.62 -7.02
C ALA A 60 -18.37 6.02 -8.04
N LEU A 61 -17.16 6.60 -8.17
CA LEU A 61 -16.11 6.04 -9.02
C LEU A 61 -15.29 4.93 -8.35
N ILE A 62 -15.47 4.70 -7.05
CA ILE A 62 -14.73 3.66 -6.34
C ILE A 62 -15.43 2.31 -6.57
N PRO A 63 -14.74 1.33 -7.19
CA PRO A 63 -15.35 0.05 -7.52
C PRO A 63 -15.67 -0.74 -6.26
N GLU A 64 -16.87 -1.32 -6.20
CA GLU A 64 -17.28 -2.21 -5.11
C GLU A 64 -18.00 -3.45 -5.64
N ILE A 65 -17.78 -4.58 -4.97
CA ILE A 65 -18.42 -5.85 -5.32
C ILE A 65 -18.65 -6.68 -4.07
N ASN A 66 -19.74 -7.45 -4.03
CA ASN A 66 -19.97 -8.40 -2.94
C ASN A 66 -18.98 -9.57 -3.05
N PHE A 67 -18.26 -9.83 -1.97
CA PHE A 67 -17.24 -10.89 -1.96
C PHE A 67 -17.85 -12.28 -2.17
N ASP A 68 -19.09 -12.54 -1.76
CA ASP A 68 -19.75 -13.80 -2.05
C ASP A 68 -19.99 -14.02 -3.55
N ASP A 69 -20.18 -12.97 -4.34
CA ASP A 69 -20.31 -13.10 -5.79
C ASP A 69 -18.95 -13.42 -6.45
N VAL A 70 -17.87 -12.85 -5.93
CA VAL A 70 -16.50 -13.21 -6.32
C VAL A 70 -16.21 -14.68 -6.00
N ARG A 71 -16.60 -15.15 -4.80
CA ARG A 71 -16.44 -16.57 -4.40
C ARG A 71 -17.27 -17.52 -5.26
N LYS A 72 -18.51 -17.16 -5.58
CA LYS A 72 -19.35 -17.93 -6.52
C LYS A 72 -18.71 -18.02 -7.91
N ASN A 73 -17.96 -16.99 -8.31
CA ASN A 73 -17.16 -16.96 -9.54
C ASN A 73 -15.76 -17.56 -9.36
N GLY A 74 -15.58 -18.53 -8.45
CA GLY A 74 -14.32 -19.24 -8.25
C GLY A 74 -13.20 -18.39 -7.61
N GLY A 75 -13.54 -17.29 -6.94
CA GLY A 75 -12.57 -16.37 -6.36
C GLY A 75 -11.93 -15.42 -7.38
N ILE A 76 -12.56 -15.25 -8.55
CA ILE A 76 -12.06 -14.43 -9.66
C ILE A 76 -12.98 -13.22 -9.84
N LEU A 77 -12.40 -12.02 -9.96
CA LEU A 77 -13.15 -10.81 -10.27
C LEU A 77 -13.69 -10.85 -11.71
N PRO A 78 -14.94 -10.42 -11.96
CA PRO A 78 -15.48 -10.32 -13.31
C PRO A 78 -14.60 -9.42 -14.21
N PRO A 79 -14.38 -9.75 -15.50
CA PRO A 79 -13.46 -9.00 -16.37
C PRO A 79 -13.72 -7.50 -16.46
N ASP A 80 -14.98 -7.07 -16.60
CA ASP A 80 -15.33 -5.65 -16.67
C ASP A 80 -15.07 -4.94 -15.34
N PHE A 81 -15.26 -5.63 -14.21
CA PHE A 81 -14.92 -5.10 -12.90
C PHE A 81 -13.40 -4.99 -12.73
N THR A 82 -12.64 -6.01 -13.15
CA THR A 82 -11.17 -5.98 -13.15
C THR A 82 -10.64 -4.80 -13.95
N LYS A 83 -11.17 -4.54 -15.14
CA LYS A 83 -10.80 -3.37 -15.95
C LYS A 83 -11.05 -2.06 -15.21
N LEU A 84 -12.22 -1.93 -14.57
CA LEU A 84 -12.54 -0.74 -13.79
C LEU A 84 -11.58 -0.58 -12.60
N VAL A 85 -11.28 -1.66 -11.87
CA VAL A 85 -10.28 -1.65 -10.78
C VAL A 85 -8.91 -1.27 -11.30
N HIS A 86 -8.51 -1.75 -12.48
CA HIS A 86 -7.24 -1.40 -13.08
C HIS A 86 -7.12 0.09 -13.41
N GLU A 87 -8.20 0.70 -13.89
CA GLU A 87 -8.28 2.13 -14.19
C GLU A 87 -8.27 2.98 -12.91
N ARG A 88 -9.04 2.58 -11.89
CA ARG A 88 -9.25 3.32 -10.64
C ARG A 88 -8.17 3.08 -9.59
N GLY A 89 -7.45 1.98 -9.68
CA GLY A 89 -6.38 1.60 -8.75
C GLY A 89 -6.85 1.23 -7.35
N CYS A 90 -8.15 1.02 -7.13
CA CYS A 90 -8.70 0.70 -5.82
C CYS A 90 -9.99 -0.10 -5.95
N LEU A 91 -10.40 -0.75 -4.86
CA LEU A 91 -11.69 -1.46 -4.77
C LEU A 91 -12.14 -1.66 -3.31
N ILE A 92 -13.43 -1.95 -3.15
CA ILE A 92 -14.03 -2.44 -1.91
C ILE A 92 -14.63 -3.83 -2.17
N LEU A 93 -14.14 -4.83 -1.43
CA LEU A 93 -14.79 -6.13 -1.31
C LEU A 93 -15.79 -6.07 -0.16
N ARG A 94 -17.08 -6.15 -0.47
CA ARG A 94 -18.15 -6.06 0.52
C ARG A 94 -18.35 -7.39 1.22
N ASN A 95 -18.62 -7.37 2.53
CA ASN A 95 -18.96 -8.56 3.33
C ASN A 95 -17.91 -9.68 3.23
N VAL A 96 -16.62 -9.34 3.31
CA VAL A 96 -15.53 -10.34 3.36
C VAL A 96 -15.64 -11.16 4.63
N VAL A 97 -15.98 -10.54 5.75
CA VAL A 97 -16.31 -11.21 7.01
C VAL A 97 -17.73 -10.79 7.43
N SER A 98 -18.42 -11.60 8.23
CA SER A 98 -19.73 -11.20 8.76
C SER A 98 -19.60 -9.96 9.63
N GLU A 99 -20.63 -9.12 9.60
CA GLU A 99 -20.68 -7.90 10.41
C GLU A 99 -20.55 -8.21 11.90
N GLU A 100 -21.22 -9.26 12.38
CA GLU A 100 -21.14 -9.73 13.78
C GLU A 100 -19.70 -10.03 14.20
N GLN A 101 -18.96 -10.77 13.37
CA GLN A 101 -17.58 -11.14 13.69
C GLN A 101 -16.68 -9.89 13.68
N ALA A 102 -16.82 -9.00 12.71
CA ALA A 102 -16.04 -7.77 12.64
C ALA A 102 -16.32 -6.82 13.82
N VAL A 103 -17.58 -6.66 14.22
CA VAL A 103 -17.98 -5.89 15.41
C VAL A 103 -17.43 -6.52 16.70
N SER A 104 -17.40 -7.85 16.78
CA SER A 104 -16.81 -8.54 17.94
C SER A 104 -15.30 -8.26 18.05
N TRP A 105 -14.58 -8.21 16.93
CA TRP A 105 -13.17 -7.83 16.89
C TRP A 105 -12.97 -6.36 17.26
N GLU A 106 -13.82 -5.45 16.77
CA GLU A 106 -13.77 -4.02 17.18
C GLU A 106 -13.92 -3.89 18.70
N THR A 107 -14.90 -4.58 19.26
CA THR A 107 -15.18 -4.58 20.70
C THR A 107 -13.98 -5.11 21.48
N TYR A 108 -13.39 -6.22 21.04
CA TYR A 108 -12.18 -6.79 21.64
C TYR A 108 -11.03 -5.79 21.62
N LEU A 109 -10.77 -5.14 20.48
CA LEU A 109 -9.66 -4.20 20.33
C LEU A 109 -9.84 -2.94 21.19
N LYS A 110 -11.07 -2.39 21.26
CA LYS A 110 -11.40 -1.28 22.16
C LYS A 110 -11.24 -1.64 23.63
N ASP A 111 -11.61 -2.87 24.01
CA ASP A 111 -11.40 -3.37 25.37
C ASP A 111 -9.91 -3.58 25.68
N TYR A 112 -9.16 -4.15 24.74
CA TYR A 112 -7.72 -4.35 24.86
C TYR A 112 -6.97 -3.04 25.09
N THR A 113 -7.25 -2.00 24.30
CA THR A 113 -6.60 -0.68 24.44
C THR A 113 -7.00 0.06 25.72
N LYS A 114 -8.17 -0.23 26.28
CA LYS A 114 -8.58 0.28 27.61
C LYS A 114 -7.87 -0.44 28.75
N ARG A 115 -7.66 -1.75 28.63
CA ARG A 115 -6.94 -2.56 29.64
C ARG A 115 -5.44 -2.30 29.62
N HIS A 116 -4.89 -2.04 28.43
CA HIS A 116 -3.47 -1.85 28.18
C HIS A 116 -3.17 -0.51 27.52
N PRO A 117 -3.49 0.64 28.16
CA PRO A 117 -3.30 1.94 27.55
C PRO A 117 -1.82 2.27 27.29
N GLY A 118 -0.89 1.58 27.97
CA GLY A 118 0.54 1.81 27.84
C GLY A 118 1.17 1.26 26.55
N VAL A 119 0.43 0.47 25.73
CA VAL A 119 0.86 0.17 24.34
C VAL A 119 0.97 1.44 23.49
N GLY A 120 0.26 2.50 23.89
CA GLY A 120 0.32 3.81 23.26
C GLY A 120 -0.10 3.81 21.79
N GLY A 121 0.25 4.89 21.11
CA GLY A 121 -0.10 5.12 19.72
C GLY A 121 0.02 6.58 19.33
N HIS A 122 -0.47 6.92 18.14
CA HIS A 122 -0.44 8.26 17.59
C HIS A 122 -1.85 8.85 17.44
N PRO A 123 -2.08 10.12 17.81
CA PRO A 123 -1.19 10.96 18.63
C PRO A 123 -1.03 10.39 20.05
N ASN A 124 0.06 10.76 20.75
CA ASN A 124 0.38 10.20 22.07
C ASN A 124 -0.73 10.41 23.10
N HIS A 125 -1.42 11.56 23.04
CA HIS A 125 -2.59 11.84 23.86
C HIS A 125 -3.85 11.49 23.07
N LYS A 126 -4.66 10.55 23.59
CA LYS A 126 -5.86 10.00 22.92
C LYS A 126 -5.51 9.34 21.57
N PRO A 127 -4.79 8.20 21.58
CA PRO A 127 -4.36 7.53 20.36
C PRO A 127 -5.51 7.15 19.43
N ALA A 128 -5.33 7.46 18.14
CA ALA A 128 -6.18 7.00 17.06
C ALA A 128 -5.55 5.82 16.31
N ALA A 129 -4.24 5.84 16.03
CA ALA A 129 -3.50 4.67 15.56
C ALA A 129 -2.77 4.01 16.74
N TRP A 130 -3.20 2.81 17.12
CA TRP A 130 -2.67 2.09 18.29
C TRP A 130 -1.50 1.19 17.91
N ASN A 131 -0.44 1.20 18.71
CA ASN A 131 0.74 0.37 18.48
C ASN A 131 0.54 -1.06 19.03
N VAL A 132 -0.42 -1.76 18.46
CA VAL A 132 -0.70 -3.18 18.73
C VAL A 132 -0.60 -3.96 17.43
N PHE A 133 -0.05 -5.17 17.51
CA PHE A 133 0.30 -5.99 16.35
C PHE A 133 -0.20 -7.42 16.50
N TRP A 134 -0.22 -7.96 17.71
CA TRP A 134 -0.42 -9.39 17.96
C TRP A 134 -1.64 -9.70 18.81
N THR A 135 -2.58 -8.78 18.98
CA THR A 135 -3.83 -9.11 19.67
C THR A 135 -4.50 -10.34 19.05
N LYS A 136 -5.25 -11.12 19.85
CA LYS A 136 -5.99 -12.28 19.35
C LYS A 136 -6.86 -11.90 18.14
N ALA A 137 -7.56 -10.77 18.22
CA ALA A 137 -8.38 -10.27 17.12
C ALA A 137 -7.56 -10.00 15.86
N GLN A 138 -6.37 -9.38 15.94
CA GLN A 138 -5.51 -9.16 14.77
C GLN A 138 -4.99 -10.48 14.17
N MET A 139 -4.64 -11.47 15.00
CA MET A 139 -4.23 -12.78 14.52
C MET A 139 -5.36 -13.51 13.78
N GLU A 140 -6.57 -13.49 14.36
CA GLU A 140 -7.76 -14.06 13.73
C GLU A 140 -8.06 -13.34 12.41
N MET A 141 -8.07 -12.00 12.38
CA MET A 141 -8.32 -11.21 11.18
C MET A 141 -7.37 -11.59 10.03
N ARG A 142 -6.05 -11.58 10.29
CA ARG A 142 -5.04 -11.82 9.24
C ARG A 142 -5.01 -13.26 8.74
N THR A 143 -5.47 -14.22 9.55
CA THR A 143 -5.43 -15.66 9.23
C THR A 143 -6.80 -16.25 8.91
N HIS A 144 -7.85 -15.43 8.95
CA HIS A 144 -9.21 -15.82 8.61
C HIS A 144 -9.30 -16.30 7.16
N PRO A 145 -9.96 -17.45 6.88
CA PRO A 145 -9.98 -18.04 5.54
C PRO A 145 -10.50 -17.07 4.48
N ARG A 146 -11.58 -16.34 4.75
CA ARG A 146 -12.15 -15.37 3.80
C ARG A 146 -11.26 -14.15 3.57
N VAL A 147 -10.45 -13.75 4.55
CA VAL A 147 -9.51 -12.62 4.40
C VAL A 147 -8.35 -13.04 3.50
N LEU A 148 -7.80 -14.24 3.72
CA LEU A 148 -6.74 -14.80 2.86
C LEU A 148 -7.25 -15.08 1.44
N GLU A 149 -8.48 -15.58 1.28
CA GLU A 149 -9.14 -15.72 -0.03
C GLU A 149 -9.28 -14.36 -0.74
N ALA A 150 -9.68 -13.30 -0.02
CA ALA A 150 -9.81 -11.95 -0.55
C ALA A 150 -8.45 -11.37 -0.98
N MET A 151 -7.40 -11.54 -0.16
CA MET A 151 -6.04 -11.13 -0.50
C MET A 151 -5.52 -11.87 -1.73
N ARG A 152 -5.70 -13.20 -1.83
CA ARG A 152 -5.35 -13.97 -3.03
C ARG A 152 -6.08 -13.47 -4.27
N CYS A 153 -7.37 -13.16 -4.15
CA CYS A 153 -8.18 -12.61 -5.24
C CYS A 153 -7.60 -11.29 -5.78
N VAL A 154 -7.34 -10.31 -4.90
CA VAL A 154 -6.84 -8.99 -5.34
C VAL A 154 -5.37 -9.03 -5.74
N SER A 155 -4.57 -9.96 -5.20
CA SER A 155 -3.20 -10.21 -5.62
C SER A 155 -3.11 -10.56 -7.12
N ARG A 156 -4.11 -11.30 -7.64
CA ARG A 156 -4.23 -11.68 -9.06
C ARG A 156 -4.70 -10.55 -9.99
N LEU A 157 -4.93 -9.35 -9.48
CA LEU A 157 -5.04 -8.17 -10.34
C LEU A 157 -3.71 -7.85 -11.01
N TRP A 158 -2.60 -8.24 -10.37
CA TRP A 158 -1.26 -8.15 -10.93
C TRP A 158 -0.97 -9.31 -11.87
N HIS A 159 0.00 -9.11 -12.75
CA HIS A 159 0.54 -10.16 -13.59
C HIS A 159 2.06 -10.08 -13.68
N VAL A 160 2.65 -11.19 -14.12
CA VAL A 160 4.08 -11.35 -14.34
C VAL A 160 4.24 -11.85 -15.77
N SER A 161 4.97 -11.13 -16.62
CA SER A 161 5.09 -11.49 -18.03
C SER A 161 6.11 -12.61 -18.26
N ASP A 162 7.17 -12.65 -17.45
CA ASP A 162 8.19 -13.70 -17.46
C ASP A 162 7.90 -14.71 -16.32
N PRO A 163 7.48 -15.95 -16.65
CA PRO A 163 7.11 -16.95 -15.65
C PRO A 163 8.30 -17.47 -14.82
N THR A 164 9.52 -17.00 -15.07
CA THR A 164 10.72 -17.32 -14.28
C THR A 164 11.02 -16.29 -13.18
N ILE A 165 10.37 -15.12 -13.19
CA ILE A 165 10.54 -14.12 -12.14
C ILE A 165 9.97 -14.69 -10.83
N PRO A 166 10.74 -14.69 -9.72
CA PRO A 166 10.36 -15.36 -8.47
C PRO A 166 9.27 -14.59 -7.72
N ILE A 167 8.05 -14.64 -8.20
CA ILE A 167 6.86 -14.06 -7.58
C ILE A 167 5.80 -15.15 -7.51
N ASP A 168 5.16 -15.26 -6.35
CA ASP A 168 3.92 -16.00 -6.23
C ASP A 168 2.79 -15.08 -5.76
N LEU A 169 1.95 -14.70 -6.73
CA LEU A 169 0.75 -13.89 -6.49
C LEU A 169 -0.35 -14.69 -5.76
N ASP A 170 -0.24 -16.02 -5.66
CA ASP A 170 -1.21 -16.85 -4.95
C ASP A 170 -0.91 -16.99 -3.45
N SER A 171 0.35 -16.86 -3.07
CA SER A 171 0.80 -16.94 -1.69
C SER A 171 0.91 -15.56 -1.07
N GLN A 172 0.48 -15.42 0.17
CA GLN A 172 0.57 -14.17 0.92
C GLN A 172 1.62 -14.26 2.02
N VAL A 173 2.26 -13.13 2.30
CA VAL A 173 3.08 -12.90 3.48
C VAL A 173 2.30 -11.98 4.42
N ILE A 174 2.15 -12.38 5.67
CA ILE A 174 1.54 -11.48 6.67
C ILE A 174 2.55 -10.39 7.02
N TYR A 175 2.12 -9.13 6.86
CA TYR A 175 2.81 -7.96 7.37
C TYR A 175 2.01 -7.43 8.58
N PRO A 176 2.54 -7.53 9.81
CA PRO A 176 1.83 -7.12 11.02
C PRO A 176 1.81 -5.60 11.16
N ASP A 177 0.67 -4.99 10.83
CA ASP A 177 0.44 -3.55 11.00
C ASP A 177 -0.55 -3.27 12.15
N ARG A 178 -0.62 -2.00 12.52
CA ARG A 178 -1.42 -1.41 13.59
C ARG A 178 -2.92 -1.50 13.30
N ILE A 179 -3.70 -1.05 14.28
CA ILE A 179 -5.12 -0.74 14.12
C ILE A 179 -5.32 0.78 14.19
N ARG A 180 -6.43 1.25 13.65
CA ARG A 180 -6.93 2.60 13.88
C ARG A 180 -8.29 2.54 14.57
N ILE A 181 -8.49 3.30 15.63
CA ILE A 181 -9.77 3.57 16.29
C ILE A 181 -9.90 5.11 16.35
N ARG A 182 -10.49 5.70 15.31
CA ARG A 182 -10.57 7.16 15.18
C ARG A 182 -11.90 7.69 15.72
N TYR A 183 -11.85 8.31 16.90
CA TYR A 183 -13.04 8.84 17.56
C TYR A 183 -13.69 10.02 16.80
N PRO A 184 -14.99 10.27 16.98
CA PRO A 184 -15.62 11.52 16.59
C PRO A 184 -14.82 12.74 17.07
N SER A 185 -14.45 13.62 16.15
CA SER A 185 -13.68 14.83 16.41
C SER A 185 -13.64 15.77 15.22
N ASP A 186 -13.84 17.06 15.48
CA ASP A 186 -13.58 18.16 14.53
C ASP A 186 -12.11 18.61 14.53
N ASP A 187 -11.22 17.94 15.28
CA ASP A 187 -9.80 18.27 15.35
C ASP A 187 -9.02 17.60 14.19
N PRO A 188 -8.48 18.37 13.23
CA PRO A 188 -7.65 17.81 12.16
C PRO A 188 -6.33 17.22 12.66
N GLY A 189 -5.86 17.63 13.84
CA GLY A 189 -4.68 17.09 14.50
C GLY A 189 -4.87 15.71 15.13
N GLN A 190 -6.10 15.19 15.17
CA GLN A 190 -6.36 13.85 15.72
C GLN A 190 -5.74 12.73 14.87
N PHE A 191 -5.70 12.89 13.55
CA PHE A 191 -5.06 11.92 12.66
C PHE A 191 -4.63 12.60 11.35
N PRO A 192 -3.59 13.46 11.37
CA PRO A 192 -3.17 14.20 10.20
C PRO A 192 -2.49 13.25 9.21
N LEU A 193 -3.11 13.02 8.06
CA LEU A 193 -2.50 12.28 6.96
C LEU A 193 -2.89 12.94 5.63
N GLU A 194 -2.03 13.84 5.18
CA GLU A 194 -2.19 14.53 3.90
C GLU A 194 -2.13 13.55 2.72
N PRO A 195 -2.65 13.93 1.54
CA PRO A 195 -2.43 13.19 0.32
C PRO A 195 -0.96 12.83 0.09
N HIS A 196 -0.68 11.54 -0.11
CA HIS A 196 0.66 11.03 -0.35
C HIS A 196 0.62 9.70 -1.11
N MET A 197 1.79 9.22 -1.51
CA MET A 197 2.04 7.82 -1.85
C MET A 197 3.13 7.29 -0.95
N ASP A 198 2.99 6.05 -0.49
CA ASP A 198 4.06 5.36 0.24
C ASP A 198 5.03 4.65 -0.72
N SER A 199 5.82 3.74 -0.17
CA SER A 199 6.71 2.82 -0.89
C SER A 199 7.77 3.57 -1.70
N GLY A 200 8.38 4.56 -1.05
CA GLY A 200 9.44 5.39 -1.59
C GLY A 200 8.90 6.74 -2.05
N ALA A 201 9.81 7.70 -2.19
CA ALA A 201 9.53 9.01 -2.76
C ALA A 201 10.35 9.17 -4.02
N ILE A 202 11.63 9.54 -3.85
CA ILE A 202 12.56 9.79 -4.96
C ILE A 202 12.99 8.50 -5.66
N GLU A 203 12.88 7.37 -4.98
CA GLU A 203 13.27 6.05 -5.47
C GLU A 203 12.57 5.67 -6.78
N ARG A 204 11.36 6.19 -7.05
CA ARG A 204 10.67 5.97 -8.33
C ARG A 204 11.46 6.45 -9.53
N TRP A 205 12.29 7.49 -9.34
CA TRP A 205 13.19 8.01 -10.36
C TRP A 205 14.62 7.52 -10.17
N GLU A 206 15.10 7.47 -8.93
CA GLU A 206 16.52 7.24 -8.62
C GLU A 206 16.92 5.78 -8.72
N ASP A 207 16.12 4.85 -8.17
CA ASP A 207 16.41 3.43 -8.26
C ASP A 207 16.26 2.95 -9.71
N GLU A 208 17.29 2.31 -10.24
CA GLU A 208 17.31 1.92 -11.66
C GLU A 208 16.24 0.89 -11.99
N GLU A 209 15.96 -0.03 -11.06
CA GLU A 209 14.98 -1.07 -11.26
C GLU A 209 13.56 -0.52 -11.06
N ASN A 210 13.31 0.28 -10.02
CA ASN A 210 12.02 0.94 -9.83
C ASN A 210 11.67 1.81 -11.05
N ARG A 211 12.64 2.56 -11.57
CA ARG A 211 12.48 3.39 -12.77
C ARG A 211 12.04 2.60 -14.01
N LYS A 212 12.44 1.33 -14.17
CA LYS A 212 12.01 0.49 -15.29
C LYS A 212 10.51 0.23 -15.28
N ASN A 213 9.85 0.20 -14.12
CA ASN A 213 8.39 0.10 -14.04
C ASN A 213 7.71 1.23 -14.84
N TYR A 214 8.33 2.40 -14.96
CA TYR A 214 7.77 3.59 -15.59
C TYR A 214 8.37 3.89 -16.97
N GLN A 215 9.13 2.96 -17.56
CA GLN A 215 9.88 3.19 -18.79
C GLN A 215 9.00 3.71 -19.94
N ALA A 216 7.81 3.12 -20.15
CA ALA A 216 6.88 3.56 -21.18
C ALA A 216 6.49 5.05 -21.05
N ILE A 217 6.40 5.57 -19.81
CA ILE A 217 6.13 6.99 -19.55
C ILE A 217 7.29 7.86 -20.04
N PHE A 218 8.53 7.50 -19.70
CA PHE A 218 9.74 8.22 -20.11
C PHE A 218 10.08 8.07 -21.61
N GLU A 219 9.46 7.12 -22.30
CA GLU A 219 9.52 6.95 -23.76
C GLU A 219 8.37 7.67 -24.50
N GLY A 220 7.54 8.41 -23.78
CA GLY A 220 6.42 9.19 -24.33
C GLY A 220 5.21 8.33 -24.74
N ASN A 221 5.11 7.13 -24.19
CA ASN A 221 4.06 6.12 -24.41
C ASN A 221 3.33 5.79 -23.10
N TRP A 222 3.00 6.79 -22.28
CA TRP A 222 2.34 6.54 -20.99
C TRP A 222 1.01 5.76 -21.11
N GLN A 223 0.38 5.74 -22.29
CA GLN A 223 -0.80 4.91 -22.56
C GLN A 223 -0.50 3.41 -22.45
N ASP A 224 0.70 3.01 -22.85
CA ASP A 224 1.17 1.62 -22.85
C ASP A 224 1.77 1.23 -21.50
N TRP A 225 1.92 2.18 -20.57
CA TRP A 225 2.32 1.88 -19.20
C TRP A 225 1.26 1.02 -18.52
N ASP A 226 1.69 -0.09 -17.93
CA ASP A 226 0.86 -1.00 -17.17
C ASP A 226 1.27 -0.97 -15.70
N ALA A 227 0.38 -0.41 -14.87
CA ALA A 227 0.61 -0.31 -13.43
C ALA A 227 0.60 -1.68 -12.74
N TRP A 228 -0.04 -2.69 -13.34
CA TRP A 228 -0.30 -4.01 -12.77
C TRP A 228 0.71 -5.08 -13.20
N SER A 229 1.78 -4.69 -13.92
CA SER A 229 2.94 -5.56 -14.14
C SER A 229 3.84 -5.56 -12.90
N ALA A 230 4.16 -6.75 -12.40
CA ALA A 230 5.03 -6.93 -11.23
C ALA A 230 6.50 -7.19 -11.58
N ASP A 231 6.85 -7.26 -12.87
CA ASP A 231 8.14 -7.76 -13.36
C ASP A 231 9.35 -7.05 -12.73
N HIS A 232 9.26 -5.74 -12.57
CA HIS A 232 10.31 -4.90 -11.99
C HIS A 232 10.05 -4.51 -10.53
N ARG A 233 8.93 -4.94 -9.92
CA ARG A 233 8.57 -4.57 -8.54
C ARG A 233 9.42 -5.29 -7.50
N VAL A 234 9.77 -6.55 -7.75
CA VAL A 234 10.48 -7.41 -6.78
C VAL A 234 11.89 -6.93 -6.48
N LYS A 235 12.54 -6.35 -7.49
CA LYS A 235 13.92 -5.90 -7.41
C LYS A 235 14.03 -4.39 -7.19
N ALA A 236 12.91 -3.67 -7.27
CA ALA A 236 12.83 -2.24 -6.99
C ALA A 236 13.13 -1.98 -5.51
N GLN A 237 13.94 -0.97 -5.23
CA GLN A 237 14.20 -0.52 -3.87
C GLN A 237 13.33 0.70 -3.55
N SER A 238 12.57 0.62 -2.46
CA SER A 238 11.74 1.73 -1.96
C SER A 238 12.41 2.55 -0.85
N ASP A 239 13.66 2.22 -0.48
CA ASP A 239 14.46 2.95 0.51
C ASP A 239 15.95 2.87 0.16
N LEU A 240 16.41 3.80 -0.68
CA LEU A 240 17.83 3.91 -1.04
C LEU A 240 18.68 4.59 0.05
N TYR A 241 18.02 5.21 1.02
CA TYR A 241 18.66 6.08 2.02
C TYR A 241 18.75 5.43 3.41
N HIS A 242 18.10 4.29 3.58
CA HIS A 242 18.11 3.47 4.79
C HIS A 242 17.78 4.29 6.04
N THR A 243 16.73 5.12 5.95
CA THR A 243 16.35 6.04 7.04
C THR A 243 15.68 5.31 8.21
N GLY A 244 15.41 4.02 8.07
CA GLY A 244 14.82 3.17 9.12
C GLY A 244 13.35 3.48 9.39
N THR A 245 12.65 4.06 8.41
CA THR A 245 11.21 4.37 8.45
C THR A 245 10.45 3.82 7.26
N ALA A 246 11.12 3.06 6.39
CA ALA A 246 10.51 2.46 5.22
C ALA A 246 9.76 1.18 5.61
N CYS A 247 8.76 0.84 4.80
CA CYS A 247 8.12 -0.46 4.88
C CYS A 247 9.06 -1.52 4.28
N SER A 248 9.30 -2.61 5.01
CA SER A 248 10.15 -3.75 4.64
C SER A 248 9.50 -4.73 3.67
N VAL A 249 8.25 -4.48 3.27
CA VAL A 249 7.51 -5.31 2.30
C VAL A 249 7.09 -4.52 1.07
N TRP A 250 7.13 -5.19 -0.08
CA TRP A 250 6.37 -4.78 -1.23
C TRP A 250 4.89 -5.13 -1.00
N ARG A 251 4.15 -4.09 -0.59
CA ARG A 251 2.69 -4.11 -0.49
C ARG A 251 2.13 -3.87 -1.89
N SER A 252 1.78 -4.94 -2.59
CA SER A 252 1.18 -4.83 -3.95
C SER A 252 -0.09 -3.99 -3.93
N LEU A 253 -0.91 -4.16 -2.89
CA LEU A 253 -2.02 -3.29 -2.56
C LEU A 253 -1.93 -3.00 -1.07
N GLN A 254 -2.04 -1.73 -0.69
CA GLN A 254 -2.37 -1.41 0.68
C GLN A 254 -3.84 -1.77 0.93
N GLY A 255 -4.21 -1.93 2.20
CA GLY A 255 -5.58 -2.25 2.54
C GLY A 255 -5.87 -2.26 4.03
N TRP A 256 -7.15 -2.25 4.35
CA TRP A 256 -7.64 -2.41 5.71
C TRP A 256 -9.02 -3.05 5.75
N LEU A 257 -9.25 -3.84 6.79
CA LEU A 257 -10.55 -4.42 7.11
C LEU A 257 -11.35 -3.43 7.96
N ALA A 258 -12.57 -3.12 7.55
CA ALA A 258 -13.51 -2.26 8.26
C ALA A 258 -14.01 -2.97 9.52
N LEU A 259 -13.98 -2.27 10.65
CA LEU A 259 -14.47 -2.80 11.94
C LEU A 259 -15.68 -2.01 12.48
N SER A 260 -15.96 -0.85 11.90
CA SER A 260 -17.07 0.03 12.25
C SER A 260 -17.88 0.41 11.02
N HIS A 261 -19.10 0.90 11.24
CA HIS A 261 -19.84 1.65 10.23
C HIS A 261 -19.24 3.05 10.11
N THR A 262 -18.85 3.46 8.91
CA THR A 262 -18.23 4.77 8.66
C THR A 262 -18.74 5.34 7.35
N GLN A 263 -19.34 6.53 7.38
CA GLN A 263 -19.77 7.20 6.14
C GLN A 263 -18.59 7.86 5.41
N THR A 264 -18.83 8.20 4.14
CA THR A 264 -17.90 9.06 3.38
C THR A 264 -17.72 10.40 4.11
N GLY A 265 -16.47 10.80 4.38
CA GLY A 265 -16.16 12.04 5.09
C GLY A 265 -16.04 11.89 6.62
N GLU A 266 -16.40 10.74 7.19
CA GLU A 266 -16.37 10.49 8.65
C GLU A 266 -15.01 9.92 9.10
N GLY A 267 -13.93 10.63 8.77
CA GLY A 267 -12.59 10.24 9.19
C GLY A 267 -12.04 9.01 8.44
N THR A 268 -12.47 8.77 7.21
CA THR A 268 -12.13 7.58 6.42
C THR A 268 -11.06 7.85 5.36
N LEU A 269 -10.81 6.88 4.48
CA LEU A 269 -9.86 6.95 3.37
C LEU A 269 -10.36 7.88 2.27
N ARG A 270 -9.43 8.65 1.70
CA ARG A 270 -9.61 9.40 0.45
C ARG A 270 -8.58 8.95 -0.57
N VAL A 271 -8.96 8.91 -1.84
CA VAL A 271 -8.08 8.45 -2.94
C VAL A 271 -8.21 9.35 -4.17
N LEU A 272 -7.19 9.35 -5.03
CA LEU A 272 -7.26 9.89 -6.39
C LEU A 272 -7.53 8.71 -7.36
N PRO A 273 -8.79 8.43 -7.73
CA PRO A 273 -9.14 7.19 -8.45
C PRO A 273 -8.88 7.29 -9.96
N SER A 274 -7.63 7.60 -10.33
CA SER A 274 -7.13 7.62 -11.72
C SER A 274 -5.67 7.20 -11.74
N LEU A 275 -5.42 5.89 -11.70
CA LEU A 275 -4.08 5.35 -11.47
C LEU A 275 -3.11 5.72 -12.61
N LYS A 276 -3.50 5.43 -13.86
CA LYS A 276 -2.64 5.64 -15.03
C LYS A 276 -2.29 7.11 -15.26
N LEU A 277 -3.29 7.99 -15.29
CA LEU A 277 -3.09 9.40 -15.63
C LEU A 277 -2.35 10.14 -14.51
N SER A 278 -2.71 9.90 -13.24
CA SER A 278 -2.03 10.56 -12.11
C SER A 278 -0.56 10.17 -12.03
N MET A 279 -0.24 8.88 -12.17
CA MET A 279 1.15 8.42 -12.11
C MET A 279 1.98 8.86 -13.32
N ALA A 280 1.42 8.81 -14.52
CA ALA A 280 2.10 9.36 -15.70
C ALA A 280 2.42 10.86 -15.49
N TYR A 281 1.50 11.61 -14.89
CA TYR A 281 1.70 13.03 -14.64
C TYR A 281 2.78 13.25 -13.58
N ILE A 282 2.70 12.54 -12.46
CA ILE A 282 3.68 12.60 -11.37
C ILE A 282 5.08 12.29 -11.90
N MET A 283 5.25 11.18 -12.63
CA MET A 283 6.56 10.75 -13.13
C MET A 283 7.18 11.74 -14.12
N LEU A 284 6.37 12.41 -14.94
CA LEU A 284 6.83 13.44 -15.87
C LEU A 284 6.96 14.82 -15.21
N ARG A 285 6.29 15.09 -14.09
CA ARG A 285 6.21 16.43 -13.50
C ARG A 285 7.58 17.07 -13.21
N PRO A 286 8.62 16.36 -12.74
CA PRO A 286 9.95 16.93 -12.63
C PRO A 286 10.42 17.58 -13.94
N LEU A 287 10.14 17.01 -15.10
CA LEU A 287 10.59 17.55 -16.38
C LEU A 287 9.79 18.78 -16.85
N PHE A 288 8.62 19.05 -16.29
CA PHE A 288 7.70 20.09 -16.79
C PHE A 288 7.23 21.11 -15.73
N HIS A 289 7.73 21.03 -14.48
CA HIS A 289 7.24 21.89 -13.41
C HIS A 289 7.54 23.38 -13.61
N THR A 290 8.46 23.73 -14.51
CA THR A 290 8.78 25.12 -14.90
C THR A 290 7.93 25.65 -16.06
N GLY A 291 6.92 24.89 -16.52
CA GLY A 291 6.03 25.27 -17.62
C GLY A 291 6.45 24.70 -18.98
N GLU A 292 7.74 24.57 -19.23
CA GLU A 292 8.32 23.88 -20.40
C GLU A 292 9.23 22.73 -19.98
N TYR A 293 9.62 21.88 -20.94
CA TYR A 293 10.55 20.78 -20.70
C TYR A 293 11.89 21.32 -20.19
N ASN A 294 12.30 20.89 -19.00
CA ASN A 294 13.55 21.27 -18.37
C ASN A 294 14.12 20.12 -17.54
N ASP A 295 15.24 19.58 -18.00
CA ASP A 295 16.01 18.52 -17.35
C ASP A 295 17.30 19.02 -16.69
N SER A 296 17.56 20.33 -16.69
CA SER A 296 18.79 20.91 -16.12
C SER A 296 18.69 21.24 -14.64
N LEU A 297 17.48 21.41 -14.09
CA LEU A 297 17.27 21.72 -12.68
C LEU A 297 17.19 20.45 -11.82
N PRO A 298 17.92 20.35 -10.70
CA PRO A 298 17.89 19.23 -9.77
C PRO A 298 16.64 19.30 -8.88
N THR A 299 15.46 19.25 -9.48
CA THR A 299 14.17 19.50 -8.83
C THR A 299 13.22 18.35 -9.10
N PHE A 300 12.65 17.80 -8.01
CA PHE A 300 11.67 16.73 -8.02
C PHE A 300 10.53 17.10 -7.05
N PRO A 301 9.51 17.86 -7.51
CA PRO A 301 8.42 18.31 -6.65
C PRO A 301 7.74 17.13 -5.92
N GLY A 302 7.61 17.23 -4.60
CA GLY A 302 6.97 16.20 -3.77
C GLY A 302 7.81 14.96 -3.48
N ALA A 303 9.01 14.83 -4.05
CA ALA A 303 9.87 13.66 -3.89
C ALA A 303 11.21 14.05 -3.24
N THR A 304 11.22 14.13 -1.91
CA THR A 304 12.42 14.50 -1.16
C THR A 304 13.27 13.25 -0.86
N PRO A 305 14.57 13.26 -1.20
CA PRO A 305 15.50 12.20 -0.82
C PRO A 305 15.46 11.83 0.67
N GLY A 306 15.41 10.53 0.96
CA GLY A 306 15.31 10.00 2.32
C GLY A 306 13.92 10.09 2.96
N GLN A 307 12.94 10.73 2.32
CA GLN A 307 11.54 10.57 2.69
C GLN A 307 10.99 9.28 2.08
N THR A 308 10.26 8.50 2.87
CA THR A 308 9.68 7.22 2.43
C THR A 308 8.31 7.39 1.77
N GLN A 309 7.86 8.64 1.63
CA GLN A 309 6.56 9.03 1.12
C GLN A 309 6.71 10.19 0.13
N PHE A 310 5.97 10.11 -0.98
CA PHE A 310 5.82 11.18 -1.95
C PHE A 310 4.61 12.06 -1.60
N PHE A 311 4.76 13.38 -1.62
CA PHE A 311 3.71 14.34 -1.27
C PHE A 311 3.33 15.25 -2.45
N PRO A 312 2.19 14.99 -3.14
CA PRO A 312 1.68 15.93 -4.12
C PRO A 312 1.13 17.19 -3.45
N THR A 313 1.63 18.36 -3.83
CA THR A 313 1.12 19.68 -3.42
C THR A 313 0.33 20.38 -4.51
N VAL A 314 -0.52 21.34 -4.14
CA VAL A 314 -1.30 22.17 -5.09
C VAL A 314 -0.38 22.93 -6.04
N GLU A 315 0.72 23.47 -5.53
CA GLU A 315 1.67 24.28 -6.28
C GLU A 315 2.60 23.40 -7.13
N GLY A 316 3.03 22.26 -6.59
CA GLY A 316 3.90 21.31 -7.28
C GLY A 316 3.18 20.54 -8.38
N HIS A 317 1.89 20.26 -8.19
CA HIS A 317 1.09 19.37 -9.02
C HIS A 317 -0.27 19.97 -9.41
N PRO A 318 -0.32 21.16 -10.02
CA PRO A 318 -1.57 21.89 -10.26
C PRO A 318 -2.57 21.11 -11.13
N ASP A 319 -2.10 20.38 -12.14
CA ASP A 319 -3.00 19.63 -13.04
C ASP A 319 -3.59 18.35 -12.41
N LEU A 320 -3.06 17.87 -11.27
CA LEU A 320 -3.74 16.82 -10.49
C LEU A 320 -5.00 17.36 -9.80
N ASP A 321 -5.06 18.67 -9.56
CA ASP A 321 -6.16 19.36 -8.84
C ASP A 321 -6.60 18.57 -7.60
N ILE A 322 -5.62 18.27 -6.73
CA ILE A 322 -5.79 17.35 -5.59
C ILE A 322 -6.93 17.73 -4.64
N LYS A 323 -7.41 18.98 -4.67
CA LYS A 323 -8.57 19.42 -3.89
C LYS A 323 -9.88 18.86 -4.43
N ARG A 324 -10.01 18.71 -5.76
CA ARG A 324 -11.21 18.21 -6.46
C ARG A 324 -11.11 16.72 -6.78
N ALA A 325 -9.90 16.25 -7.11
CA ALA A 325 -9.69 14.89 -7.60
C ALA A 325 -9.46 13.84 -6.49
N ILE A 326 -9.16 14.27 -5.26
CA ILE A 326 -9.02 13.35 -4.13
C ILE A 326 -10.36 13.27 -3.38
N VAL A 327 -11.05 12.15 -3.56
CA VAL A 327 -12.43 11.96 -3.11
C VAL A 327 -12.50 10.91 -2.01
N GLY A 328 -13.47 11.03 -1.11
CA GLY A 328 -13.70 10.02 -0.08
C GLY A 328 -14.24 8.71 -0.68
N ILE A 329 -13.90 7.58 -0.06
CA ILE A 329 -14.47 6.29 -0.47
C ILE A 329 -15.96 6.20 -0.10
N PRO A 330 -16.75 5.32 -0.75
CA PRO A 330 -18.11 4.98 -0.33
C PRO A 330 -18.19 4.58 1.15
N PRO A 331 -19.38 4.70 1.80
CA PRO A 331 -19.57 4.22 3.16
C PRO A 331 -19.15 2.76 3.31
N VAL A 332 -18.52 2.43 4.44
CA VAL A 332 -18.07 1.07 4.77
C VAL A 332 -18.80 0.53 5.99
N ARG A 333 -18.96 -0.80 6.03
CA ARG A 333 -19.56 -1.54 7.15
C ARG A 333 -18.56 -2.52 7.73
N PRO A 334 -18.71 -2.94 9.00
CA PRO A 334 -17.85 -3.96 9.59
C PRO A 334 -17.83 -5.22 8.71
N GLY A 335 -16.63 -5.68 8.37
CA GLY A 335 -16.41 -6.83 7.49
C GLY A 335 -16.16 -6.51 6.01
N ASP A 336 -16.32 -5.25 5.59
CA ASP A 336 -15.84 -4.78 4.29
C ASP A 336 -14.30 -4.68 4.26
N TYR A 337 -13.69 -4.95 3.11
CA TYR A 337 -12.25 -4.88 2.93
C TYR A 337 -11.89 -3.93 1.77
N VAL A 338 -11.17 -2.86 2.09
CA VAL A 338 -10.76 -1.82 1.13
C VAL A 338 -9.31 -2.04 0.72
N PHE A 339 -9.03 -1.92 -0.58
CA PHE A 339 -7.68 -2.02 -1.15
C PHE A 339 -7.39 -0.86 -2.10
N TRP A 340 -6.13 -0.43 -2.15
CA TRP A 340 -5.62 0.51 -3.15
C TRP A 340 -4.19 0.18 -3.57
N HIS A 341 -3.90 0.47 -4.83
CA HIS A 341 -2.63 0.22 -5.50
C HIS A 341 -1.48 0.97 -4.81
N CYS A 342 -0.29 0.38 -4.78
CA CYS A 342 0.89 0.95 -4.10
C CYS A 342 1.31 2.34 -4.63
N ASP A 343 0.93 2.63 -5.88
CA ASP A 343 1.13 3.94 -6.54
C ASP A 343 -0.15 4.81 -6.61
N LEU A 344 -1.18 4.51 -5.82
CA LEU A 344 -2.36 5.38 -5.76
C LEU A 344 -2.13 6.48 -4.72
N VAL A 345 -2.28 7.73 -5.14
CA VAL A 345 -2.33 8.87 -4.22
C VAL A 345 -3.53 8.71 -3.30
N HIS A 346 -3.29 8.76 -2.00
CA HIS A 346 -4.31 8.59 -0.99
C HIS A 346 -4.04 9.44 0.25
N GLY A 347 -5.06 9.63 1.08
CA GLY A 347 -4.97 10.35 2.35
C GLY A 347 -6.16 9.99 3.22
N VAL A 348 -6.37 10.73 4.30
CA VAL A 348 -7.55 10.55 5.16
C VAL A 348 -8.37 11.83 5.22
N ASP A 349 -9.65 11.70 5.55
CA ASP A 349 -10.46 12.87 5.91
C ASP A 349 -9.78 13.64 7.05
N PRO A 350 -9.74 14.99 6.99
CA PRO A 350 -9.07 15.78 8.00
C PRO A 350 -9.72 15.59 9.37
N THR A 351 -11.04 15.46 9.44
CA THR A 351 -11.80 15.29 10.69
C THR A 351 -12.67 14.03 10.66
N ASN A 352 -13.24 13.66 11.80
CA ASN A 352 -14.32 12.67 11.88
C ASN A 352 -15.57 13.35 12.49
N PRO A 353 -16.44 13.98 11.68
CA PRO A 353 -17.69 14.58 12.16
C PRO A 353 -18.80 13.55 12.46
N GLY A 354 -18.54 12.25 12.31
CA GLY A 354 -19.51 11.18 12.55
C GLY A 354 -19.88 11.02 14.03
N LEU A 355 -20.85 10.14 14.30
CA LEU A 355 -21.33 9.87 15.67
C LEU A 355 -20.64 8.69 16.35
N VAL A 356 -19.90 7.89 15.59
CA VAL A 356 -19.24 6.67 16.05
C VAL A 356 -17.76 6.66 15.65
N ASP A 357 -16.99 5.78 16.30
CA ASP A 357 -15.58 5.61 15.97
C ASP A 357 -15.43 5.03 14.55
N SER A 358 -14.43 5.53 13.81
CA SER A 358 -13.97 4.99 12.54
C SER A 358 -12.81 4.04 12.80
N SER A 359 -13.14 2.75 12.91
CA SER A 359 -12.22 1.68 13.31
C SER A 359 -11.84 0.77 12.14
N VAL A 360 -10.54 0.53 11.96
CA VAL A 360 -10.01 -0.36 10.92
C VAL A 360 -8.81 -1.16 11.43
N SER A 361 -8.58 -2.34 10.85
CA SER A 361 -7.32 -3.07 11.00
C SER A 361 -6.53 -2.99 9.69
N TYR A 362 -5.32 -2.43 9.72
CA TYR A 362 -4.46 -2.39 8.54
C TYR A 362 -4.00 -3.82 8.21
N ASN A 363 -4.23 -4.22 6.96
CA ASN A 363 -3.86 -5.53 6.44
C ASN A 363 -3.71 -5.40 4.92
N ALA A 364 -2.46 -5.30 4.45
CA ALA A 364 -2.13 -5.13 3.04
C ALA A 364 -2.05 -6.48 2.30
N CYS A 365 -2.17 -6.45 0.98
CA CYS A 365 -1.91 -7.59 0.10
C CYS A 365 -0.41 -7.66 -0.24
N ASN A 366 0.27 -8.69 0.25
CA ASN A 366 1.72 -8.85 0.14
C ASN A 366 2.03 -10.21 -0.49
N PRO A 367 2.18 -10.28 -1.83
CA PRO A 367 2.56 -11.50 -2.51
C PRO A 367 3.88 -12.06 -2.00
N LEU A 368 4.10 -13.37 -2.15
CA LEU A 368 5.37 -13.98 -1.82
C LEU A 368 6.43 -13.61 -2.87
N THR A 369 7.48 -12.93 -2.43
CA THR A 369 8.62 -12.50 -3.25
C THR A 369 9.91 -12.68 -2.45
N PRO A 370 11.11 -12.74 -3.08
CA PRO A 370 12.38 -12.74 -2.36
C PRO A 370 12.51 -11.60 -1.36
N TYR A 371 12.01 -10.40 -1.71
CA TYR A 371 12.01 -9.25 -0.82
C TYR A 371 11.09 -9.48 0.40
N ASN A 372 9.84 -9.90 0.16
CA ASN A 372 8.87 -10.14 1.23
C ASN A 372 9.23 -11.35 2.12
N ILE A 373 10.01 -12.33 1.62
CA ILE A 373 10.56 -13.40 2.46
C ILE A 373 11.49 -12.84 3.55
N GLY A 374 12.25 -11.77 3.26
CA GLY A 374 13.07 -11.10 4.26
C GLY A 374 12.23 -10.60 5.44
N SER A 375 11.18 -9.83 5.14
CA SER A 375 10.25 -9.33 6.16
C SER A 375 9.46 -10.45 6.85
N LEU A 376 9.14 -11.56 6.16
CA LEU A 376 8.50 -12.72 6.78
C LEU A 376 9.36 -13.34 7.87
N MET A 377 10.67 -13.42 7.68
CA MET A 377 11.58 -13.95 8.70
C MET A 377 11.56 -13.07 9.95
N GLU A 378 11.63 -11.75 9.79
CA GLU A 378 11.58 -10.78 10.89
C GLU A 378 10.21 -10.77 11.58
N THR A 379 9.14 -10.89 10.79
CA THR A 379 7.75 -11.03 11.27
C THR A 379 7.59 -12.28 12.13
N ARG A 380 8.13 -13.41 11.69
CA ARG A 380 8.10 -14.66 12.45
C ARG A 380 8.87 -14.53 13.77
N GLU A 381 10.06 -13.94 13.74
CA GLU A 381 10.85 -13.72 14.95
C GLU A 381 10.11 -12.81 15.96
N ALA A 382 9.51 -11.73 15.46
CA ALA A 382 8.70 -10.82 16.28
C ALA A 382 7.46 -11.52 16.85
N PHE A 383 6.77 -12.35 16.06
CA PHE A 383 5.66 -13.17 16.50
C PHE A 383 6.06 -14.16 17.61
N GLU A 384 7.15 -14.92 17.42
CA GLU A 384 7.64 -15.90 18.42
C GLU A 384 7.97 -15.23 19.76
N LYS A 385 8.38 -13.96 19.75
CA LYS A 385 8.67 -13.17 20.94
C LYS A 385 7.46 -12.37 21.46
N GLY A 386 6.36 -12.28 20.70
CA GLY A 386 5.28 -11.34 20.94
C GLY A 386 5.74 -9.88 20.95
N ASP A 387 6.79 -9.58 20.19
CA ASP A 387 7.50 -8.31 20.21
C ASP A 387 7.17 -7.42 19.00
N VAL A 388 7.49 -6.14 19.07
CA VAL A 388 7.19 -5.14 18.04
C VAL A 388 7.83 -5.52 16.70
N PRO A 389 7.07 -5.54 15.57
CA PRO A 389 7.65 -5.77 14.26
C PRO A 389 8.70 -4.71 13.90
N VAL A 390 9.74 -5.10 13.15
CA VAL A 390 10.95 -4.28 12.96
C VAL A 390 10.66 -2.87 12.45
N ASP A 391 9.76 -2.72 11.49
CA ASP A 391 9.39 -1.43 10.87
C ASP A 391 8.75 -0.45 11.88
N PHE A 392 8.17 -0.97 12.95
CA PHE A 392 7.53 -0.16 13.98
C PHE A 392 8.42 0.09 15.20
N THR A 393 9.55 -0.61 15.36
CA THR A 393 10.42 -0.52 16.54
C THR A 393 10.81 0.92 16.89
N ARG A 394 11.21 1.72 15.89
CA ARG A 394 11.56 3.14 16.07
C ARG A 394 10.37 3.97 16.56
N SER A 395 9.19 3.75 15.98
CA SER A 395 7.97 4.50 16.32
C SER A 395 7.32 4.04 17.64
N HIS A 396 7.55 2.78 18.02
CA HIS A 396 7.07 2.20 19.27
C HIS A 396 7.90 2.68 20.46
N GLY A 397 9.21 2.87 20.29
CA GLY A 397 10.06 3.45 21.33
C GLY A 397 9.97 2.70 22.66
N THR A 398 9.47 3.38 23.69
CA THR A 398 9.38 2.88 25.07
C THR A 398 7.96 2.48 25.51
N TRP A 399 7.00 2.39 24.58
CA TRP A 399 5.66 1.92 24.91
C TRP A 399 5.69 0.44 25.38
N GLU A 400 4.66 0.04 26.12
CA GLU A 400 4.49 -1.34 26.57
C GLU A 400 4.44 -2.29 25.36
N ARG A 401 5.05 -3.46 25.51
CA ARG A 401 5.13 -4.50 24.49
C ARG A 401 4.12 -5.57 24.80
N GLU A 402 3.45 -6.10 23.77
CA GLU A 402 2.33 -7.02 23.97
C GLU A 402 2.72 -8.29 24.74
N TYR A 403 3.96 -8.80 24.61
CA TYR A 403 4.44 -9.93 25.41
C TYR A 403 4.41 -9.69 26.94
N GLN A 404 4.33 -8.44 27.39
CA GLN A 404 4.20 -8.10 28.80
C GLN A 404 2.77 -8.37 29.32
N HIS A 405 1.81 -8.54 28.42
CA HIS A 405 0.40 -8.74 28.74
C HIS A 405 0.04 -10.23 28.67
N ARG A 406 -0.71 -10.70 29.67
CA ARG A 406 -1.12 -12.12 29.76
C ARG A 406 -1.99 -12.58 28.58
N ASP A 407 -2.70 -11.64 27.97
CA ASP A 407 -3.57 -11.84 26.81
C ASP A 407 -2.91 -11.41 25.48
N CYS A 408 -1.57 -11.38 25.42
CA CYS A 408 -0.85 -11.33 24.15
C CYS A 408 -1.35 -12.44 23.22
N GLY A 409 -1.76 -12.08 22.01
CA GLY A 409 -2.32 -13.01 21.05
C GLY A 409 -1.30 -13.64 20.10
N ALA A 410 0.00 -13.33 20.25
CA ALA A 410 1.10 -13.93 19.49
C ALA A 410 1.26 -15.43 19.81
N LYS A 411 0.30 -16.24 19.39
CA LYS A 411 0.19 -17.66 19.71
C LYS A 411 -0.31 -18.44 18.50
N VAL A 412 0.28 -19.61 18.28
CA VAL A 412 -0.07 -20.48 17.15
C VAL A 412 -1.54 -20.89 17.20
N GLU A 413 -2.12 -21.05 18.39
CA GLU A 413 -3.54 -21.36 18.59
C GLU A 413 -4.51 -20.28 18.05
N ASN A 414 -4.04 -19.04 17.83
CA ASN A 414 -4.83 -17.95 17.27
C ASN A 414 -4.70 -17.87 15.73
N ILE A 415 -3.95 -18.78 15.10
CA ILE A 415 -3.83 -18.87 13.64
C ILE A 415 -4.91 -19.84 13.14
N LEU A 416 -5.86 -19.32 12.36
CA LEU A 416 -7.11 -20.03 12.05
C LEU A 416 -7.01 -21.09 10.96
N THR A 417 -5.96 -21.05 10.15
CA THR A 417 -5.86 -21.90 8.95
C THR A 417 -4.43 -22.32 8.66
N LYS A 418 -4.28 -23.44 7.93
CA LYS A 418 -2.97 -23.87 7.39
C LYS A 418 -2.35 -22.78 6.49
N VAL A 419 -3.14 -22.14 5.64
CA VAL A 419 -2.68 -21.03 4.80
C VAL A 419 -2.21 -19.85 5.66
N GLY A 420 -2.86 -19.60 6.80
CA GLY A 420 -2.40 -18.65 7.80
C GLY A 420 -1.05 -19.02 8.41
N LEU A 421 -0.81 -20.29 8.72
CA LEU A 421 0.51 -20.77 9.19
C LEU A 421 1.59 -20.55 8.12
N GLN A 422 1.29 -20.86 6.86
CA GLN A 422 2.19 -20.62 5.73
C GLN A 422 2.49 -19.12 5.56
N ALA A 423 1.47 -18.27 5.62
CA ALA A 423 1.61 -16.82 5.50
C ALA A 423 2.36 -16.16 6.67
N MET A 424 2.39 -16.81 7.84
CA MET A 424 3.21 -16.44 9.00
C MET A 424 4.63 -17.06 8.96
N GLY A 425 4.95 -17.88 7.96
CA GLY A 425 6.26 -18.55 7.86
C GLY A 425 6.46 -19.69 8.86
N LEU A 426 5.36 -20.23 9.39
CA LEU A 426 5.32 -21.30 10.39
C LEU A 426 5.00 -22.68 9.81
N ASP A 427 4.59 -22.75 8.54
CA ASP A 427 4.39 -24.00 7.80
C ASP A 427 4.96 -23.87 6.38
N ARG A 428 5.27 -25.03 5.77
CA ARG A 428 5.88 -25.09 4.44
C ARG A 428 4.87 -24.76 3.35
N LEU A 429 5.37 -24.06 2.33
CA LEU A 429 4.68 -23.86 1.07
C LEU A 429 4.87 -25.09 0.18
N ASP A 430 3.82 -25.48 -0.54
CA ASP A 430 3.86 -26.62 -1.46
C ASP A 430 4.60 -26.23 -2.75
N THR A 431 5.74 -26.85 -3.02
CA THR A 431 6.54 -26.60 -4.25
C THR A 431 6.10 -27.49 -5.41
N GLU A 432 5.25 -28.48 -5.15
CA GLU A 432 4.79 -29.46 -6.12
C GLU A 432 3.31 -29.27 -6.49
N GLU A 433 2.71 -28.14 -6.11
CA GLU A 433 1.34 -27.81 -6.52
C GLU A 433 1.24 -27.79 -8.06
N ASP A 434 0.20 -28.44 -8.59
CA ASP A 434 -0.04 -28.50 -10.02
C ASP A 434 -0.26 -27.10 -10.60
N GLY A 435 0.40 -26.81 -11.72
CA GLY A 435 0.22 -25.55 -12.46
C GLY A 435 1.11 -24.39 -12.00
N LEU A 436 2.01 -24.59 -11.05
CA LEU A 436 2.98 -23.55 -10.68
C LEU A 436 3.88 -23.16 -11.87
N THR A 437 4.17 -21.87 -12.01
CA THR A 437 5.26 -21.39 -12.87
C THR A 437 6.62 -21.74 -12.26
N GLN A 438 7.69 -21.55 -13.03
CA GLN A 438 9.04 -21.75 -12.50
C GLN A 438 9.34 -20.76 -11.37
N GLY A 439 9.01 -19.48 -11.56
CA GLY A 439 9.20 -18.44 -10.56
C GLY A 439 8.42 -18.69 -9.26
N GLN A 440 7.19 -19.21 -9.36
CA GLN A 440 6.40 -19.60 -8.19
C GLN A 440 7.06 -20.74 -7.41
N ARG A 441 7.53 -21.80 -8.10
CA ARG A 441 8.27 -22.89 -7.45
C ARG A 441 9.53 -22.38 -6.76
N ASP A 442 10.31 -21.56 -7.47
CA ASP A 442 11.59 -21.05 -6.97
C ASP A 442 11.42 -20.17 -5.73
N VAL A 443 10.41 -19.30 -5.70
CA VAL A 443 10.17 -18.43 -4.55
C VAL A 443 9.61 -19.19 -3.33
N ARG A 444 8.75 -20.19 -3.55
CA ARG A 444 8.26 -21.07 -2.47
C ARG A 444 9.38 -21.91 -1.88
N ASP A 445 10.24 -22.49 -2.72
CA ASP A 445 11.42 -23.23 -2.28
C ASP A 445 12.41 -22.32 -1.53
N MET A 446 12.62 -21.10 -2.02
CA MET A 446 13.44 -20.09 -1.33
C MET A 446 12.89 -19.77 0.07
N ALA A 447 11.58 -19.58 0.21
CA ALA A 447 10.95 -19.34 1.50
C ALA A 447 11.13 -20.53 2.45
N ASN A 448 10.84 -21.76 1.99
CA ASN A 448 11.01 -22.99 2.75
C ASN A 448 12.45 -23.17 3.26
N LYS A 449 13.44 -22.90 2.41
CA LYS A 449 14.88 -22.97 2.76
C LYS A 449 15.26 -21.91 3.80
N ARG A 450 14.87 -20.65 3.59
CA ARG A 450 15.24 -19.54 4.49
C ARG A 450 14.60 -19.65 5.87
N LEU A 451 13.37 -20.14 5.95
CA LEU A 451 12.65 -20.35 7.20
C LEU A 451 13.09 -21.63 7.94
N SER A 452 14.08 -22.37 7.40
CA SER A 452 14.61 -23.63 7.96
C SER A 452 13.54 -24.66 8.28
N LEU A 453 12.42 -24.64 7.55
CA LEU A 453 11.31 -25.54 7.75
C LEU A 453 11.68 -26.91 7.17
N SER A 454 12.51 -27.70 7.86
CA SER A 454 12.85 -29.07 7.43
C SER A 454 11.70 -30.04 7.77
N ILE A 455 11.60 -31.14 7.01
CA ILE A 455 10.54 -32.17 7.18
C ILE A 455 10.49 -32.71 8.62
N GLY A 456 11.62 -32.77 9.33
CA GLY A 456 11.72 -33.37 10.67
C GLY A 456 11.25 -32.50 11.85
N LEU A 457 11.20 -31.16 11.72
CA LEU A 457 10.71 -30.29 12.81
C LEU A 457 9.16 -30.27 12.87
N MET A 458 8.51 -30.58 11.75
CA MET A 458 7.05 -30.55 11.58
C MET A 458 6.33 -31.75 12.20
N GLU A 459 6.97 -32.92 12.25
CA GLU A 459 6.39 -34.09 12.92
C GLU A 459 6.19 -33.85 14.42
N GLN A 460 6.98 -32.95 15.00
CA GLN A 460 6.87 -32.57 16.41
C GLN A 460 5.74 -31.54 16.64
N LEU A 461 5.65 -30.48 15.82
CA LEU A 461 4.57 -29.48 15.93
C LEU A 461 3.19 -30.02 15.52
N ALA A 462 3.11 -30.94 14.56
CA ALA A 462 1.86 -31.59 14.16
C ALA A 462 1.37 -32.61 15.20
N SER A 463 2.25 -33.13 16.06
CA SER A 463 1.87 -34.00 17.17
C SER A 463 1.22 -33.25 18.34
N ASP A 464 1.51 -31.95 18.47
CA ASP A 464 0.98 -31.07 19.51
C ASP A 464 -0.37 -30.40 19.13
N LEU A 465 -0.82 -30.58 17.88
CA LEU A 465 -2.10 -30.09 17.34
C LEU A 465 -3.20 -31.17 17.22
N LYS A 466 -2.93 -32.39 17.71
CA LYS A 466 -3.94 -33.45 17.91
C LYS A 466 -4.24 -33.58 19.40
#